data_AF-A0AAY4BGT6-F1
#
_entry.id   AF-A0AAY4BGT6-F1
#
_cell.length_a   1.000
_cell.length_b   1.000
_cell.length_c   1.000
_cell.angle_alpha   90.00
_cell.angle_beta   90.00
_cell.angle_gamma   90.00
#
_symmetry.space_group_name_H-M   'P 1'
#
loop_
_entity.id
_entity.type
_entity.pdbx_description
1 polymer ?
#
loop_
_entity_poly.entity_id
_entity_poly.type
_entity_poly.pdbx_seq_one_letter_code
_entity_poly.pdbx_strand_id
1 'polypeptide(L)'
;MASERRASDLTEEKEDVHRNPTEVKMSQIVLPCHANHCGELSVGQLLKWMDSTACLSAERHAGCSCVTASVDDIHFEHTIGVGQVVNITAKVNRAFTSSMEVGIVARCEDLFSDRQWKVCRAFATFVARRTEAGKVQLKQVIPHTQEEQMEYSLAAERRRMRLIHAEIINDLLSSSSTQAAGECLEFDDAMPAERTRVESVELVLPPHANHQVSTFGGQIMAWMENVATIAASRLCNSHPTLRTIDMFHFRGPSHIGDRLVLKAIVNNAFKKSMEVGVCAEAYQGGEPLRHINSAFMTFEVLGSDKKPRTLPRIRPEPVDGKRRYQEAIARKKIRLDRKYIISCKHTEVPLSVPWDPSNQMYLSYNNASALKMMAARNNWVLSSEKKKVSLFTLEENQMLCFKVETHVDVPAEQVFLLLSDLRRRQEWDRHYKECELISQADEEDTIYRVVTPSVTRGARVQDFILLASRRRPCDASDPYLIALRSVTLPTHPPTEDFTRGEVLCAGFVIEEESNHVAKITYYNQATPGVLPYISNDIAGLSSSFYSTFLSCSQFLEKNKDNLSSDSPSAL
;
A
#
# COMPACT_ATOMS: atom_id res chain seq x y z
N MET A 1 32.61 -72.49 -14.53
CA MET A 1 33.00 -71.40 -15.47
C MET A 1 31.74 -70.88 -16.12
N ALA A 2 31.69 -69.55 -16.28
CA ALA A 2 30.64 -68.73 -16.90
C ALA A 2 29.36 -68.55 -16.07
N SER A 3 28.76 -67.36 -15.94
CA SER A 3 29.19 -65.96 -16.05
C SER A 3 28.04 -65.14 -15.48
N GLU A 4 28.30 -64.23 -14.55
CA GLU A 4 27.31 -63.27 -14.05
C GLU A 4 26.86 -62.29 -15.16
N ARG A 5 25.55 -62.17 -15.37
CA ARG A 5 24.93 -60.99 -16.00
C ARG A 5 23.54 -60.70 -15.41
N ARG A 6 23.49 -59.59 -14.67
CA ARG A 6 22.45 -58.55 -14.58
C ARG A 6 20.98 -58.93 -14.30
N ALA A 7 20.48 -58.40 -13.18
CA ALA A 7 19.41 -57.40 -13.23
C ALA A 7 19.51 -56.50 -11.97
N SER A 8 19.95 -55.26 -12.19
CA SER A 8 19.88 -54.17 -11.23
C SER A 8 18.43 -53.66 -11.18
N ASP A 9 17.73 -53.94 -10.08
CA ASP A 9 16.47 -53.27 -9.76
C ASP A 9 16.79 -51.82 -9.40
N LEU A 10 16.53 -50.92 -10.35
CA LEU A 10 16.45 -49.49 -10.13
C LEU A 10 15.12 -49.20 -9.45
N THR A 11 15.11 -49.11 -8.13
CA THR A 11 14.03 -48.43 -7.41
C THR A 11 14.17 -46.93 -7.70
N GLU A 12 13.35 -46.43 -8.62
CA GLU A 12 13.11 -44.99 -8.77
C GLU A 12 12.51 -44.47 -7.45
N GLU A 13 13.35 -43.84 -6.64
CA GLU A 13 12.91 -42.97 -5.55
C GLU A 13 12.15 -41.79 -6.17
N LYS A 14 10.81 -41.90 -6.22
CA LYS A 14 9.96 -40.73 -6.40
C LYS A 14 10.13 -39.86 -5.17
N GLU A 15 10.83 -38.74 -5.31
CA GLU A 15 10.82 -37.65 -4.33
C GLU A 15 9.36 -37.33 -3.97
N ASP A 16 8.96 -37.71 -2.76
CA ASP A 16 7.61 -37.50 -2.25
C ASP A 16 7.46 -36.00 -1.95
N VAL A 17 6.99 -35.24 -2.94
CA VAL A 17 6.77 -33.79 -2.83
C VAL A 17 5.81 -33.56 -1.67
N HIS A 18 6.33 -33.05 -0.54
CA HIS A 18 5.54 -32.77 0.66
C HIS A 18 4.33 -31.90 0.30
N ARG A 19 3.13 -32.48 0.40
CA ARG A 19 1.87 -31.79 0.11
C ARG A 19 1.22 -31.36 1.41
N ASN A 20 1.00 -30.05 1.56
CA ASN A 20 0.34 -29.51 2.74
C ASN A 20 -1.07 -30.13 2.87
N PRO A 21 -1.41 -30.80 3.99
CA PRO A 21 -2.66 -31.54 4.14
C PRO A 21 -3.91 -30.64 4.12
N THR A 22 -3.73 -29.34 4.39
CA THR A 22 -4.81 -28.35 4.34
C THR A 22 -5.04 -27.76 2.95
N GLU A 23 -4.17 -28.07 1.98
CA GLU A 23 -4.22 -27.49 0.64
C GLU A 23 -5.45 -27.97 -0.15
N VAL A 24 -6.24 -27.01 -0.63
CA VAL A 24 -7.39 -27.23 -1.50
C VAL A 24 -7.12 -26.53 -2.82
N LYS A 25 -7.40 -27.22 -3.93
CA LYS A 25 -7.30 -26.68 -5.28
C LYS A 25 -8.66 -26.74 -5.95
N MET A 26 -9.06 -25.65 -6.61
CA MET A 26 -10.26 -25.56 -7.43
C MET A 26 -9.85 -25.02 -8.81
N SER A 27 -10.28 -25.71 -9.86
CA SER A 27 -10.11 -25.27 -11.25
C SER A 27 -11.48 -25.10 -11.88
N GLN A 28 -11.73 -23.94 -12.48
CA GLN A 28 -13.00 -23.64 -13.14
C GLN A 28 -12.74 -23.00 -14.49
N ILE A 29 -13.46 -23.43 -15.52
CA ILE A 29 -13.47 -22.71 -16.80
C ILE A 29 -14.42 -21.52 -16.71
N VAL A 30 -14.00 -20.36 -17.21
CA VAL A 30 -14.83 -19.16 -17.24
C VAL A 30 -15.82 -19.28 -18.39
N LEU A 31 -17.08 -19.51 -18.02
CA LEU A 31 -18.21 -19.60 -18.94
C LEU A 31 -18.87 -18.23 -19.14
N PRO A 32 -19.64 -18.02 -20.23
CA PRO A 32 -20.37 -16.77 -20.44
C PRO A 32 -21.29 -16.37 -19.27
N CYS A 33 -21.87 -17.33 -18.55
CA CYS A 33 -22.70 -17.06 -17.37
C CYS A 33 -21.90 -16.56 -16.15
N HIS A 34 -20.58 -16.72 -16.15
CA HIS A 34 -19.67 -16.20 -15.11
C HIS A 34 -19.14 -14.80 -15.44
N ALA A 35 -19.39 -14.32 -16.65
CA ALA A 35 -18.80 -13.10 -17.17
C ALA A 35 -19.69 -11.86 -16.96
N ASN A 36 -19.02 -10.71 -16.92
CA ASN A 36 -19.64 -9.40 -17.03
C ASN A 36 -19.96 -9.07 -18.51
N HIS A 37 -20.54 -7.91 -18.74
CA HIS A 37 -20.93 -7.41 -20.08
C HIS A 37 -19.73 -7.24 -21.05
N CYS A 38 -18.50 -7.18 -20.55
CA CYS A 38 -17.28 -7.12 -21.36
C CYS A 38 -16.71 -8.49 -21.73
N GLY A 39 -17.34 -9.60 -21.31
CA GLY A 39 -16.80 -10.94 -21.52
C GLY A 39 -15.62 -11.27 -20.60
N GLU A 40 -15.49 -10.56 -19.49
CA GLU A 40 -14.50 -10.83 -18.44
C GLU A 40 -15.19 -11.45 -17.22
N LEU A 41 -14.51 -12.31 -16.45
CA LEU A 41 -15.02 -12.91 -15.23
C LEU A 41 -15.51 -11.83 -14.25
N SER A 42 -16.76 -11.95 -13.79
CA SER A 42 -17.28 -11.13 -12.70
C SER A 42 -16.44 -11.33 -11.45
N VAL A 43 -15.96 -10.24 -10.86
CA VAL A 43 -15.11 -10.31 -9.67
C VAL A 43 -15.91 -10.86 -8.49
N GLY A 44 -17.20 -10.57 -8.39
CA GLY A 44 -18.09 -11.22 -7.42
C GLY A 44 -18.08 -12.74 -7.52
N GLN A 45 -18.12 -13.29 -8.74
CA GLN A 45 -18.02 -14.74 -8.95
C GLN A 45 -16.65 -15.29 -8.53
N LEU A 46 -15.56 -14.57 -8.83
CA LEU A 46 -14.22 -14.93 -8.37
C LEU A 46 -14.13 -14.96 -6.83
N LEU A 47 -14.66 -13.93 -6.15
CA LEU A 47 -14.69 -13.86 -4.69
C LEU A 47 -15.47 -15.02 -4.07
N LYS A 48 -16.59 -15.42 -4.70
CA LYS A 48 -17.37 -16.58 -4.28
C LYS A 48 -16.57 -17.88 -4.37
N TRP A 49 -15.86 -18.11 -5.47
CA TRP A 49 -14.99 -19.28 -5.62
C TRP A 49 -13.80 -19.28 -4.66
N MET A 50 -13.18 -18.11 -4.46
CA MET A 50 -12.07 -17.93 -3.52
C MET A 50 -12.50 -18.28 -2.08
N ASP A 51 -13.62 -17.71 -1.61
CA ASP A 51 -14.15 -17.97 -0.27
C ASP A 51 -14.56 -19.44 -0.10
N SER A 52 -15.21 -20.04 -1.11
CA SER A 52 -15.60 -21.46 -1.06
C SER A 52 -14.38 -22.40 -0.94
N THR A 53 -13.32 -22.12 -1.71
CA THR A 53 -12.07 -22.89 -1.68
C THR A 53 -11.35 -22.73 -0.34
N ALA A 54 -11.33 -21.50 0.19
CA ALA A 54 -10.71 -21.19 1.47
C ALA A 54 -11.48 -21.77 2.65
N CYS A 55 -12.81 -21.73 2.60
CA CYS A 55 -13.69 -22.33 3.61
C CYS A 55 -13.45 -23.84 3.67
N LEU A 56 -13.38 -24.53 2.52
CA LEU A 56 -13.09 -25.97 2.49
C LEU A 56 -11.70 -26.31 3.07
N SER A 57 -10.70 -25.45 2.84
CA SER A 57 -9.37 -25.60 3.45
C SER A 57 -9.43 -25.45 4.97
N ALA A 58 -10.18 -24.45 5.46
CA ALA A 58 -10.38 -24.22 6.89
C ALA A 58 -11.16 -25.37 7.55
N GLU A 59 -12.23 -25.85 6.94
CA GLU A 59 -13.04 -26.96 7.43
C GLU A 59 -12.24 -28.26 7.47
N ARG A 60 -11.37 -28.51 6.48
CA ARG A 60 -10.47 -29.67 6.46
C ARG A 60 -9.50 -29.66 7.64
N HIS A 61 -9.00 -28.48 8.04
CA HIS A 61 -8.12 -28.33 9.20
C HIS A 61 -8.87 -28.39 10.52
N ALA A 62 -10.05 -27.75 10.61
CA ALA A 62 -10.85 -27.70 11.83
C ALA A 62 -11.56 -29.03 12.14
N GLY A 63 -11.94 -29.80 11.13
CA GLY A 63 -12.84 -30.94 11.26
C GLY A 63 -14.28 -30.53 11.61
N CYS A 64 -14.65 -29.26 11.43
CA CYS A 64 -16.00 -28.74 11.64
C CYS A 64 -16.25 -27.50 10.76
N SER A 65 -17.51 -27.08 10.69
CA SER A 65 -17.94 -25.93 9.90
C SER A 65 -17.22 -24.65 10.30
N CYS A 66 -16.86 -23.88 9.29
CA CYS A 66 -16.13 -22.63 9.42
C CYS A 66 -16.91 -21.50 8.77
N VAL A 67 -16.84 -20.31 9.37
CA VAL A 67 -17.45 -19.09 8.82
C VAL A 67 -16.38 -18.03 8.57
N THR A 68 -16.56 -17.27 7.49
CA THR A 68 -15.65 -16.17 7.13
C THR A 68 -15.83 -15.02 8.12
N ALA A 69 -14.76 -14.68 8.85
CA ALA A 69 -14.78 -13.61 9.84
C ALA A 69 -14.21 -12.30 9.30
N SER A 70 -13.16 -12.38 8.48
CA SER A 70 -12.58 -11.21 7.83
C SER A 70 -11.84 -11.59 6.57
N VAL A 71 -11.68 -10.60 5.69
CA VAL A 71 -10.91 -10.71 4.46
C VAL A 71 -9.93 -9.54 4.43
N ASP A 72 -8.67 -9.82 4.13
CA ASP A 72 -7.60 -8.81 4.01
C ASP A 72 -7.71 -8.02 2.70
N ASP A 73 -6.84 -7.02 2.52
CA ASP A 73 -6.77 -6.25 1.29
C ASP A 73 -6.54 -7.18 0.08
N ILE A 74 -7.47 -7.19 -0.88
CA ILE A 74 -7.36 -7.95 -2.13
C ILE A 74 -6.97 -6.99 -3.25
N HIS A 75 -5.94 -7.36 -4.02
CA HIS A 75 -5.51 -6.61 -5.19
C HIS A 75 -5.66 -7.49 -6.44
N PHE A 76 -6.36 -6.97 -7.45
CA PHE A 76 -6.57 -7.63 -8.74
C PHE A 76 -5.62 -7.04 -9.78
N GLU A 77 -4.60 -7.81 -10.15
CA GLU A 77 -3.56 -7.39 -11.10
C GLU A 77 -4.06 -7.49 -12.55
N HIS A 78 -4.79 -8.56 -12.86
CA HIS A 78 -5.24 -8.90 -14.21
C HIS A 78 -6.72 -9.31 -14.24
N THR A 79 -7.40 -9.06 -15.35
CA THR A 79 -8.74 -9.59 -15.63
C THR A 79 -8.64 -10.98 -16.28
N ILE A 80 -9.70 -11.79 -16.15
CA ILE A 80 -9.80 -13.13 -16.73
C ILE A 80 -10.90 -13.10 -17.79
N GLY A 81 -10.62 -13.53 -19.01
CA GLY A 81 -11.59 -13.61 -20.11
C GLY A 81 -12.40 -14.91 -20.10
N VAL A 82 -13.56 -14.89 -20.76
CA VAL A 82 -14.33 -16.11 -21.07
C VAL A 82 -13.49 -17.10 -21.88
N GLY A 83 -13.58 -18.37 -21.53
CA GLY A 83 -12.81 -19.46 -22.14
C GLY A 83 -11.47 -19.76 -21.45
N GLN A 84 -10.98 -18.87 -20.59
CA GLN A 84 -9.79 -19.11 -19.78
C GLN A 84 -10.13 -19.95 -18.54
N VAL A 85 -9.11 -20.58 -17.94
CA VAL A 85 -9.26 -21.38 -16.73
C VAL A 85 -8.75 -20.58 -15.53
N VAL A 86 -9.54 -20.54 -14.45
CA VAL A 86 -9.10 -20.03 -13.17
C VAL A 86 -8.71 -21.18 -12.25
N ASN A 87 -7.50 -21.11 -11.70
CA ASN A 87 -6.91 -22.06 -10.78
C ASN A 87 -6.75 -21.37 -9.41
N ILE A 88 -7.54 -21.79 -8.43
CA ILE A 88 -7.52 -21.25 -7.06
C ILE A 88 -6.90 -22.28 -6.13
N THR A 89 -5.84 -21.89 -5.43
CA THR A 89 -5.22 -22.70 -4.38
C THR A 89 -5.42 -22.00 -3.04
N ALA A 90 -5.93 -22.72 -2.05
CA ALA A 90 -6.06 -22.24 -0.68
C ALA A 90 -5.36 -23.20 0.30
N LYS A 91 -4.67 -22.65 1.31
CA LYS A 91 -4.05 -23.43 2.38
C LYS A 91 -4.09 -22.67 3.71
N VAL A 92 -4.14 -23.39 4.83
CA VAL A 92 -4.08 -22.77 6.16
C VAL A 92 -2.63 -22.40 6.47
N ASN A 93 -2.36 -21.10 6.61
CA ASN A 93 -1.02 -20.61 6.95
C ASN A 93 -0.76 -20.77 8.45
N ARG A 94 -1.78 -20.50 9.28
CA ARG A 94 -1.68 -20.56 10.73
C ARG A 94 -3.04 -20.74 11.38
N ALA A 95 -3.13 -21.67 12.31
CA ALA A 95 -4.27 -21.81 13.22
C ALA A 95 -3.95 -21.15 14.56
N PHE A 96 -4.92 -20.45 15.12
CA PHE A 96 -4.83 -19.83 16.45
C PHE A 96 -5.65 -20.64 17.45
N THR A 97 -6.46 -19.98 18.28
CA THR A 97 -7.33 -20.65 19.25
C THR A 97 -8.59 -21.19 18.57
N SER A 98 -9.48 -20.29 18.16
CA SER A 98 -10.73 -20.60 17.45
C SER A 98 -10.76 -20.08 16.00
N SER A 99 -9.77 -19.26 15.63
CA SER A 99 -9.61 -18.70 14.30
C SER A 99 -8.39 -19.26 13.59
N MET A 100 -8.39 -19.18 12.26
CA MET A 100 -7.25 -19.53 11.44
C MET A 100 -7.14 -18.58 10.25
N GLU A 101 -5.92 -18.35 9.79
CA GLU A 101 -5.63 -17.62 8.57
C GLU A 101 -5.44 -18.61 7.41
N VAL A 102 -6.17 -18.37 6.32
CA VAL A 102 -6.08 -19.12 5.06
C VAL A 102 -5.49 -18.20 4.00
N GLY A 103 -4.38 -18.62 3.40
CA GLY A 103 -3.81 -17.98 2.22
C GLY A 103 -4.49 -18.49 0.96
N ILE A 104 -4.84 -17.57 0.06
CA ILE A 104 -5.53 -17.86 -1.20
C ILE A 104 -4.72 -17.27 -2.35
N VAL A 105 -4.48 -18.06 -3.39
CA VAL A 105 -3.83 -17.61 -4.62
C VAL A 105 -4.69 -18.00 -5.80
N ALA A 106 -5.14 -17.01 -6.57
CA ALA A 106 -5.84 -17.23 -7.83
C ALA A 106 -4.86 -16.99 -8.99
N ARG A 107 -4.77 -17.98 -9.88
CA ARG A 107 -4.02 -17.93 -11.14
C ARG A 107 -4.98 -18.09 -12.29
N CYS A 108 -4.66 -17.47 -13.41
CA CYS A 108 -5.33 -17.69 -14.68
C CYS A 108 -4.41 -18.46 -15.62
N GLU A 109 -5.01 -19.36 -16.38
CA GLU A 109 -4.37 -20.19 -17.37
C GLU A 109 -5.15 -20.07 -18.69
N ASP A 110 -4.42 -19.77 -19.75
CA ASP A 110 -4.95 -19.80 -21.11
C ASP A 110 -4.47 -21.08 -21.81
N LEU A 111 -5.41 -22.01 -22.02
CA LEU A 111 -5.15 -23.34 -22.57
C LEU A 111 -4.65 -23.32 -24.01
N PHE A 112 -4.88 -22.24 -24.76
CA PHE A 112 -4.46 -22.13 -26.16
C PHE A 112 -3.07 -21.51 -26.32
N SER A 113 -2.66 -20.66 -25.38
CA SER A 113 -1.35 -20.00 -25.41
C SER A 113 -0.33 -20.57 -24.43
N ASP A 114 -0.73 -21.56 -23.61
CA ASP A 114 0.06 -22.17 -22.52
C ASP A 114 0.65 -21.11 -21.55
N ARG A 115 -0.07 -19.99 -21.42
CA ARG A 115 0.34 -18.88 -20.55
C ARG A 115 -0.41 -18.99 -19.23
N GLN A 116 0.35 -18.86 -18.14
CA GLN A 116 -0.19 -18.74 -16.80
C GLN A 116 0.30 -17.45 -16.14
N TRP A 117 -0.60 -16.74 -15.46
CA TRP A 117 -0.26 -15.57 -14.66
C TRP A 117 -1.06 -15.54 -13.38
N LYS A 118 -0.54 -14.81 -12.40
CA LYS A 118 -1.22 -14.60 -11.12
C LYS A 118 -2.26 -13.51 -11.26
N VAL A 119 -3.46 -13.72 -10.73
CA VAL A 119 -4.57 -12.76 -10.80
C VAL A 119 -4.66 -11.96 -9.51
N CYS A 120 -4.65 -12.67 -8.38
CA CYS A 120 -4.65 -12.06 -7.05
C CYS A 120 -4.07 -13.01 -6.00
N ARG A 121 -3.62 -12.43 -4.88
CA ARG A 121 -3.34 -13.13 -3.63
C ARG A 121 -4.19 -12.48 -2.55
N ALA A 122 -4.85 -13.30 -1.73
CA ALA A 122 -5.69 -12.84 -0.64
C ALA A 122 -5.42 -13.65 0.61
N PHE A 123 -5.76 -13.08 1.76
CA PHE A 123 -5.76 -13.78 3.04
C PHE A 123 -7.14 -13.60 3.68
N ALA A 124 -7.69 -14.70 4.18
CA ALA A 124 -8.98 -14.70 4.84
C ALA A 124 -8.86 -15.33 6.22
N THR A 125 -9.58 -14.77 7.19
CA THR A 125 -9.67 -15.35 8.54
C THR A 125 -10.99 -16.08 8.67
N PHE A 126 -10.90 -17.37 9.00
CA PHE A 126 -12.04 -18.23 9.28
C PHE A 126 -12.13 -18.51 10.78
N VAL A 127 -13.36 -18.61 11.28
CA VAL A 127 -13.63 -19.02 12.67
C VAL A 127 -14.41 -20.32 12.64
N ALA A 128 -13.89 -21.31 13.37
CA ALA A 128 -14.52 -22.60 13.50
C ALA A 128 -15.70 -22.53 14.47
N ARG A 129 -16.86 -23.05 14.06
CA ARG A 129 -18.07 -23.14 14.89
C ARG A 129 -18.44 -24.61 15.07
N ARG A 130 -18.52 -25.07 16.31
CA ARG A 130 -19.05 -26.39 16.65
C ARG A 130 -20.52 -26.24 17.07
N THR A 131 -21.32 -27.21 16.66
CA THR A 131 -22.78 -27.25 16.93
C THR A 131 -23.09 -27.48 18.41
N GLU A 132 -22.15 -28.05 19.17
CA GLU A 132 -22.22 -28.25 20.62
C GLU A 132 -21.53 -27.10 21.37
N ALA A 133 -22.06 -26.72 22.54
CA ALA A 133 -21.69 -25.53 23.34
C ALA A 133 -20.24 -25.46 23.87
N GLY A 134 -19.32 -26.28 23.36
CA GLY A 134 -17.90 -26.27 23.71
C GLY A 134 -17.10 -25.24 22.92
N LYS A 135 -16.13 -24.59 23.58
CA LYS A 135 -15.13 -23.75 22.90
C LYS A 135 -14.31 -24.61 21.94
N VAL A 136 -14.22 -24.20 20.67
CA VAL A 136 -13.37 -24.88 19.67
C VAL A 136 -11.91 -24.53 19.92
N GLN A 137 -11.06 -25.54 20.02
CA GLN A 137 -9.61 -25.39 20.08
C GLN A 137 -8.98 -26.08 18.88
N LEU A 138 -8.39 -25.29 18.00
CA LEU A 138 -7.79 -25.76 16.76
C LEU A 138 -6.39 -26.33 17.02
N LYS A 139 -6.05 -27.39 16.27
CA LYS A 139 -4.68 -27.90 16.23
C LYS A 139 -3.77 -26.87 15.56
N GLN A 140 -2.59 -26.63 16.13
CA GLN A 140 -1.60 -25.73 15.53
C GLN A 140 -1.07 -26.32 14.23
N VAL A 141 -0.85 -25.48 13.21
CA VAL A 141 -0.23 -25.88 11.95
C VAL A 141 1.28 -25.94 12.17
N ILE A 142 1.91 -27.03 11.75
CA ILE A 142 3.37 -27.21 11.80
C ILE A 142 3.91 -26.91 10.39
N PRO A 143 4.64 -25.80 10.19
CA PRO A 143 5.24 -25.50 8.89
C PRO A 143 6.47 -26.38 8.64
N HIS A 144 6.56 -27.00 7.46
CA HIS A 144 7.66 -27.88 7.10
C HIS A 144 8.68 -27.19 6.20
N THR A 145 8.23 -26.43 5.20
CA THR A 145 9.12 -25.74 4.25
C THR A 145 9.52 -24.35 4.73
N GLN A 146 10.61 -23.80 4.19
CA GLN A 146 11.03 -22.42 4.49
C GLN A 146 9.94 -21.40 4.15
N GLU A 147 9.23 -21.60 3.03
CA GLU A 147 8.10 -20.77 2.63
C GLU A 147 6.96 -20.84 3.65
N GLU A 148 6.62 -22.03 4.16
CA GLU A 148 5.59 -22.19 5.18
C GLU A 148 5.99 -21.56 6.52
N GLN A 149 7.27 -21.66 6.91
CA GLN A 149 7.77 -21.02 8.13
C GLN A 149 7.68 -19.49 8.02
N MET A 150 8.01 -18.94 6.85
CA MET A 150 7.84 -17.52 6.56
C MET A 150 6.35 -17.13 6.59
N GLU A 151 5.46 -17.88 5.94
CA GLU A 151 4.03 -17.58 5.93
C GLU A 151 3.40 -17.67 7.34
N TYR A 152 3.84 -18.62 8.16
CA TYR A 152 3.42 -18.79 9.55
C TYR A 152 3.81 -17.61 10.45
N SER A 153 5.02 -17.07 10.28
CA SER A 153 5.48 -15.88 11.01
C SER A 153 4.73 -14.63 10.55
N LEU A 154 4.59 -14.43 9.24
CA LEU A 154 3.85 -13.31 8.66
C LEU A 154 2.36 -13.33 9.04
N ALA A 155 1.75 -14.51 9.25
CA ALA A 155 0.35 -14.63 9.66
C ALA A 155 0.08 -14.01 11.04
N ALA A 156 1.03 -14.08 11.97
CA ALA A 156 0.90 -13.38 13.26
C ALA A 156 0.92 -11.86 13.09
N GLU A 157 1.81 -11.36 12.23
CA GLU A 157 1.92 -9.92 11.99
C GLU A 157 0.69 -9.37 11.27
N ARG A 158 0.17 -10.09 10.26
CA ARG A 158 -1.11 -9.77 9.61
C ARG A 158 -2.26 -9.75 10.62
N ARG A 159 -2.31 -10.72 11.54
CA ARG A 159 -3.32 -10.70 12.61
C ARG A 159 -3.19 -9.47 13.51
N ARG A 160 -1.97 -9.08 13.90
CA ARG A 160 -1.75 -7.85 14.67
C ARG A 160 -2.29 -6.64 13.92
N MET A 161 -1.97 -6.53 12.62
CA MET A 161 -2.47 -5.47 11.74
C MET A 161 -4.00 -5.42 11.63
N ARG A 162 -4.68 -6.57 11.58
CA ARG A 162 -6.16 -6.64 11.57
C ARG A 162 -6.77 -6.01 12.81
N LEU A 163 -6.19 -6.29 13.98
CA LEU A 163 -6.71 -5.82 15.28
C LEU A 163 -6.54 -4.31 15.45
N ILE A 164 -5.38 -3.77 15.06
CA ILE A 164 -5.09 -2.33 15.19
C ILE A 164 -5.70 -1.49 14.06
N HIS A 165 -6.22 -2.10 12.99
CA HIS A 165 -6.71 -1.34 11.83
C HIS A 165 -7.82 -0.35 12.17
N ALA A 166 -8.76 -0.74 13.03
CA ALA A 166 -9.84 0.14 13.46
C ALA A 166 -9.30 1.35 14.24
N GLU A 167 -8.28 1.13 15.07
CA GLU A 167 -7.60 2.19 15.83
C GLU A 167 -6.84 3.14 14.88
N ILE A 168 -6.11 2.59 13.89
CA ILE A 168 -5.39 3.38 12.88
C ILE A 168 -6.35 4.30 12.11
N ILE A 169 -7.50 3.79 11.66
CA ILE A 169 -8.50 4.61 10.96
C ILE A 169 -8.99 5.74 11.87
N ASN A 170 -9.35 5.43 13.12
CA ASN A 170 -9.84 6.43 14.06
C ASN A 170 -8.78 7.50 14.37
N ASP A 171 -7.52 7.12 14.50
CA ASP A 171 -6.40 8.04 14.74
C ASP A 171 -6.17 8.97 13.54
N LEU A 172 -6.20 8.45 12.31
CA LEU A 172 -6.08 9.25 11.10
C LEU A 172 -7.24 10.24 10.95
N LEU A 173 -8.46 9.84 11.29
CA LEU A 173 -9.61 10.74 11.27
C LEU A 173 -9.50 11.82 12.34
N SER A 174 -9.06 11.46 13.55
CA SER A 174 -8.90 12.43 14.65
C SER A 174 -7.90 13.54 14.34
N SER A 175 -6.81 13.21 13.62
CA SER A 175 -5.78 14.17 13.19
C SER A 175 -6.20 15.02 11.99
N SER A 176 -7.07 14.50 11.12
CA SER A 176 -7.60 15.20 9.95
C SER A 176 -8.62 16.29 10.30
N SER A 177 -9.27 16.17 11.47
CA SER A 177 -10.26 17.13 11.99
C SER A 177 -9.73 18.57 12.11
N THR A 178 -8.41 18.78 12.14
CA THR A 178 -7.80 20.08 12.43
C THR A 178 -7.30 20.83 11.18
N GLN A 179 -7.22 20.18 10.00
CA GLN A 179 -6.62 20.81 8.80
C GLN A 179 -7.48 20.71 7.52
N ALA A 180 -8.47 19.82 7.44
CA ALA A 180 -9.27 19.62 6.23
C ALA A 180 -10.55 20.48 6.15
N ALA A 181 -10.74 21.47 7.05
CA ALA A 181 -11.89 22.37 6.99
C ALA A 181 -11.80 23.42 5.87
N GLY A 182 -10.64 23.57 5.22
CA GLY A 182 -10.36 24.68 4.29
C GLY A 182 -10.50 24.41 2.78
N GLU A 183 -10.59 23.16 2.32
CA GLU A 183 -10.62 22.85 0.88
C GLU A 183 -11.83 21.97 0.50
N CYS A 184 -13.05 22.33 0.93
CA CYS A 184 -14.24 21.99 0.14
C CYS A 184 -14.26 22.94 -1.06
N LEU A 185 -13.38 22.71 -2.03
CA LEU A 185 -13.40 23.45 -3.29
C LEU A 185 -14.77 23.22 -3.93
N GLU A 186 -15.57 24.29 -3.98
CA GLU A 186 -16.81 24.37 -4.74
C GLU A 186 -16.46 24.27 -6.23
N PHE A 187 -16.22 23.05 -6.69
CA PHE A 187 -16.11 22.78 -8.11
C PHE A 187 -17.53 22.85 -8.70
N ASP A 188 -17.76 23.80 -9.60
CA ASP A 188 -19.03 23.96 -10.32
C ASP A 188 -19.40 22.73 -11.16
N ASP A 189 -18.41 21.92 -11.56
CA ASP A 189 -18.56 20.73 -12.42
C ASP A 189 -18.47 19.39 -11.66
N ALA A 190 -18.69 19.39 -10.34
CA ALA A 190 -18.66 18.17 -9.53
C ALA A 190 -20.02 17.46 -9.47
N MET A 191 -20.02 16.14 -9.69
CA MET A 191 -21.23 15.32 -9.65
C MET A 191 -21.66 15.04 -8.20
N PRO A 192 -22.95 15.24 -7.83
CA PRO A 192 -23.44 14.89 -6.50
C PRO A 192 -23.34 13.38 -6.21
N ALA A 193 -22.83 13.03 -5.04
CA ALA A 193 -22.69 11.62 -4.64
C ALA A 193 -24.03 10.85 -4.63
N GLU A 194 -25.13 11.52 -4.31
CA GLU A 194 -26.49 10.96 -4.29
C GLU A 194 -26.88 10.27 -5.61
N ARG A 195 -26.44 10.80 -6.76
CA ARG A 195 -26.75 10.20 -8.07
C ARG A 195 -26.14 8.81 -8.23
N THR A 196 -25.11 8.49 -7.47
CA THR A 196 -24.42 7.20 -7.48
C THR A 196 -25.02 6.18 -6.51
N ARG A 197 -25.99 6.58 -5.67
CA ARG A 197 -26.56 5.72 -4.62
C ARG A 197 -27.34 4.54 -5.22
N VAL A 198 -26.97 3.32 -4.87
CA VAL A 198 -27.66 2.10 -5.27
C VAL A 198 -28.12 1.36 -4.03
N GLU A 199 -29.35 0.86 -4.08
CA GLU A 199 -29.89 -0.05 -3.07
C GLU A 199 -30.43 -1.29 -3.77
N SER A 200 -30.05 -2.47 -3.28
CA SER A 200 -30.58 -3.76 -3.73
C SER A 200 -30.98 -4.59 -2.51
N VAL A 201 -31.95 -5.49 -2.69
CA VAL A 201 -32.38 -6.41 -1.64
C VAL A 201 -32.32 -7.83 -2.18
N GLU A 202 -31.54 -8.67 -1.52
CA GLU A 202 -31.34 -10.08 -1.89
C GLU A 202 -31.92 -11.00 -0.81
N LEU A 203 -32.71 -11.98 -1.21
CA LEU A 203 -33.21 -13.01 -0.30
C LEU A 203 -32.17 -14.14 -0.17
N VAL A 204 -31.81 -14.49 1.06
CA VAL A 204 -30.92 -15.63 1.32
C VAL A 204 -31.71 -16.92 1.14
N LEU A 205 -31.31 -17.68 0.12
CA LEU A 205 -31.88 -18.96 -0.26
C LEU A 205 -30.94 -20.11 0.14
N PRO A 206 -31.42 -21.37 0.17
CA PRO A 206 -30.57 -22.53 0.47
C PRO A 206 -29.23 -22.63 -0.29
N PRO A 207 -29.11 -22.35 -1.60
CA PRO A 207 -27.82 -22.39 -2.30
C PRO A 207 -26.83 -21.29 -1.85
N HIS A 208 -27.28 -20.29 -1.09
CA HIS A 208 -26.46 -19.18 -0.61
C HIS A 208 -25.82 -19.47 0.75
N ALA A 209 -26.21 -20.58 1.40
CA ALA A 209 -25.78 -20.93 2.74
C ALA A 209 -25.08 -22.29 2.77
N ASN A 210 -24.24 -22.48 3.79
CA ASN A 210 -23.61 -23.75 4.07
C ASN A 210 -24.62 -24.76 4.64
N HIS A 211 -24.17 -26.00 4.84
CA HIS A 211 -24.98 -27.08 5.42
C HIS A 211 -25.48 -26.79 6.85
N GLN A 212 -24.98 -25.73 7.50
CA GLN A 212 -25.42 -25.22 8.80
C GLN A 212 -26.28 -23.96 8.70
N VAL A 213 -26.90 -23.71 7.54
CA VAL A 213 -27.86 -22.62 7.33
C VAL A 213 -27.24 -21.22 7.44
N SER A 214 -25.91 -21.10 7.56
CA SER A 214 -25.20 -19.82 7.60
C SER A 214 -24.80 -19.39 6.19
N THR A 215 -25.09 -18.15 5.82
CA THR A 215 -24.76 -17.59 4.50
C THR A 215 -23.24 -17.61 4.27
N PHE A 216 -22.81 -18.04 3.07
CA PHE A 216 -21.41 -17.99 2.69
C PHE A 216 -20.93 -16.53 2.55
N GLY A 217 -19.77 -16.21 3.13
CA GLY A 217 -19.15 -14.88 3.00
C GLY A 217 -18.89 -14.51 1.53
N GLY A 218 -18.49 -15.50 0.73
CA GLY A 218 -18.36 -15.44 -0.72
C GLY A 218 -19.58 -14.91 -1.45
N GLN A 219 -20.77 -15.36 -1.03
CA GLN A 219 -22.02 -14.95 -1.67
C GLN A 219 -22.38 -13.50 -1.33
N ILE A 220 -22.15 -13.08 -0.08
CA ILE A 220 -22.36 -11.69 0.35
C ILE A 220 -21.39 -10.77 -0.41
N MET A 221 -20.11 -11.15 -0.49
CA MET A 221 -19.11 -10.40 -1.27
C MET A 221 -19.50 -10.26 -2.74
N ALA A 222 -20.03 -11.31 -3.36
CA ALA A 222 -20.48 -11.26 -4.75
C ALA A 222 -21.61 -10.25 -4.97
N TRP A 223 -22.62 -10.23 -4.08
CA TRP A 223 -23.70 -9.25 -4.19
C TRP A 223 -23.24 -7.82 -3.89
N MET A 224 -22.33 -7.64 -2.93
CA MET A 224 -21.73 -6.33 -2.65
C MET A 224 -20.98 -5.77 -3.86
N GLU A 225 -20.18 -6.61 -4.54
CA GLU A 225 -19.45 -6.22 -5.74
C GLU A 225 -20.40 -5.77 -6.85
N ASN A 226 -21.46 -6.54 -7.11
CA ASN A 226 -22.46 -6.17 -8.12
C ASN A 226 -23.06 -4.78 -7.86
N VAL A 227 -23.47 -4.51 -6.61
CA VAL A 227 -24.08 -3.24 -6.22
C VAL A 227 -23.07 -2.10 -6.25
N ALA A 228 -21.80 -2.38 -5.87
CA ALA A 228 -20.70 -1.42 -5.98
C ALA A 228 -20.40 -1.03 -7.43
N THR A 229 -20.35 -2.01 -8.32
CA THR A 229 -20.06 -1.83 -9.74
C THR A 229 -21.14 -0.97 -10.41
N ILE A 230 -22.41 -1.14 -10.03
CA ILE A 230 -23.50 -0.26 -10.49
C ILE A 230 -23.29 1.18 -10.00
N ALA A 231 -22.94 1.38 -8.72
CA ALA A 231 -22.70 2.71 -8.17
C ALA A 231 -21.51 3.41 -8.87
N ALA A 232 -20.42 2.68 -9.11
CA ALA A 232 -19.27 3.17 -9.87
C ALA A 232 -19.65 3.52 -11.33
N SER A 233 -20.44 2.66 -11.98
CA SER A 233 -20.91 2.88 -13.36
C SER A 233 -21.74 4.15 -13.49
N ARG A 234 -22.56 4.48 -12.49
CA ARG A 234 -23.36 5.72 -12.46
C ARG A 234 -22.51 6.99 -12.37
N LEU A 235 -21.29 6.91 -11.84
CA LEU A 235 -20.38 8.06 -11.81
C LEU A 235 -19.67 8.25 -13.15
N CYS A 236 -19.16 7.16 -13.75
CA CYS A 236 -18.31 7.25 -14.94
C CYS A 236 -19.04 7.08 -16.27
N ASN A 237 -20.31 6.67 -16.27
CA ASN A 237 -21.09 6.29 -17.45
C ASN A 237 -20.32 5.32 -18.37
N SER A 238 -19.59 4.39 -17.76
CA SER A 238 -18.74 3.41 -18.43
C SER A 238 -18.69 2.13 -17.58
N HIS A 239 -17.86 1.19 -17.99
CA HIS A 239 -17.65 -0.10 -17.33
C HIS A 239 -16.41 -0.02 -16.42
N PRO A 240 -16.59 0.15 -15.10
CA PRO A 240 -15.49 0.19 -14.17
C PRO A 240 -14.94 -1.21 -13.89
N THR A 241 -13.63 -1.32 -13.76
CA THR A 241 -12.93 -2.54 -13.35
C THR A 241 -12.56 -2.41 -11.87
N LEU A 242 -12.92 -3.43 -11.07
CA LEU A 242 -12.53 -3.50 -9.66
C LEU A 242 -11.03 -3.79 -9.56
N ARG A 243 -10.29 -2.94 -8.83
CA ARG A 243 -8.84 -3.07 -8.63
C ARG A 243 -8.49 -3.57 -7.25
N THR A 244 -9.10 -3.01 -6.23
CA THR A 244 -8.81 -3.40 -4.85
C THR A 244 -10.07 -3.46 -4.01
N ILE A 245 -10.06 -4.36 -3.02
CA ILE A 245 -11.03 -4.41 -1.94
C ILE A 245 -10.24 -4.21 -0.65
N ASP A 246 -10.60 -3.20 0.13
CA ASP A 246 -9.95 -2.93 1.41
C ASP A 246 -10.39 -3.95 2.47
N MET A 247 -9.54 -4.22 3.45
CA MET A 247 -9.78 -5.18 4.52
C MET A 247 -11.07 -4.85 5.29
N PHE A 248 -11.90 -5.86 5.50
CA PHE A 248 -13.15 -5.73 6.24
C PHE A 248 -13.47 -6.95 7.11
N HIS A 249 -14.41 -6.76 8.02
CA HIS A 249 -14.86 -7.78 8.99
C HIS A 249 -16.36 -8.04 8.84
N PHE A 250 -16.76 -9.30 8.98
CA PHE A 250 -18.14 -9.70 9.19
C PHE A 250 -18.47 -9.56 10.68
N ARG A 251 -19.44 -8.69 11.00
CA ARG A 251 -19.83 -8.35 12.37
C ARG A 251 -20.87 -9.30 12.95
N GLY A 252 -21.67 -9.95 12.10
CA GLY A 252 -22.74 -10.83 12.54
C GLY A 252 -23.06 -11.91 11.50
N PRO A 253 -23.69 -13.01 11.93
CA PRO A 253 -24.11 -14.08 11.03
C PRO A 253 -25.37 -13.68 10.25
N SER A 254 -25.46 -14.17 9.02
CA SER A 254 -26.68 -14.19 8.22
C SER A 254 -27.12 -15.63 8.00
N HIS A 255 -28.43 -15.87 7.95
CA HIS A 255 -29.03 -17.19 7.83
C HIS A 255 -30.01 -17.26 6.64
N ILE A 256 -30.36 -18.48 6.21
CA ILE A 256 -31.41 -18.70 5.21
C ILE A 256 -32.71 -18.01 5.65
N GLY A 257 -33.34 -17.28 4.72
CA GLY A 257 -34.54 -16.50 4.97
C GLY A 257 -34.30 -15.04 5.36
N ASP A 258 -33.05 -14.66 5.67
CA ASP A 258 -32.69 -13.25 5.81
C ASP A 258 -32.87 -12.51 4.48
N ARG A 259 -33.30 -11.25 4.57
CA ARG A 259 -33.25 -10.29 3.46
C ARG A 259 -32.05 -9.38 3.67
N LEU A 260 -31.09 -9.43 2.76
CA LEU A 260 -29.90 -8.60 2.77
C LEU A 260 -30.15 -7.33 1.95
N VAL A 261 -30.20 -6.20 2.64
CA VAL A 261 -30.22 -4.87 2.05
C VAL A 261 -28.79 -4.42 1.81
N LEU A 262 -28.45 -4.17 0.56
CA LEU A 262 -27.14 -3.75 0.11
C LEU A 262 -27.23 -2.30 -0.35
N LYS A 263 -26.52 -1.41 0.34
CA LYS A 263 -26.49 0.02 0.04
C LYS A 263 -25.09 0.40 -0.40
N ALA A 264 -24.94 0.86 -1.65
CA ALA A 264 -23.68 1.36 -2.17
C ALA A 264 -23.76 2.82 -2.59
N ILE A 265 -22.63 3.51 -2.47
CA ILE A 265 -22.47 4.90 -2.91
C ILE A 265 -20.99 5.19 -3.12
N VAL A 266 -20.66 6.04 -4.09
CA VAL A 266 -19.28 6.50 -4.27
C VAL A 266 -18.94 7.46 -3.12
N ASN A 267 -17.90 7.12 -2.35
CA ASN A 267 -17.44 7.94 -1.23
C ASN A 267 -16.52 9.07 -1.71
N ASN A 268 -15.61 8.76 -2.63
CA ASN A 268 -14.65 9.71 -3.20
C ASN A 268 -14.23 9.28 -4.60
N ALA A 269 -13.93 10.26 -5.47
CA ALA A 269 -13.36 10.07 -6.78
C ALA A 269 -11.99 10.76 -6.84
N PHE A 270 -10.93 9.95 -6.90
CA PHE A 270 -9.58 10.41 -7.18
C PHE A 270 -9.39 10.60 -8.69
N LYS A 271 -8.23 11.14 -9.09
CA LYS A 271 -7.94 11.48 -10.50
C LYS A 271 -8.21 10.33 -11.47
N LYS A 272 -7.79 9.10 -11.14
CA LYS A 272 -7.88 7.91 -12.01
C LYS A 272 -8.66 6.74 -11.41
N SER A 273 -9.09 6.85 -10.16
CA SER A 273 -9.76 5.79 -9.41
C SER A 273 -10.85 6.36 -8.53
N MET A 274 -11.85 5.56 -8.18
CA MET A 274 -12.93 5.94 -7.27
C MET A 274 -13.08 4.89 -6.17
N GLU A 275 -13.46 5.33 -4.99
CA GLU A 275 -13.81 4.44 -3.88
C GLU A 275 -15.33 4.38 -3.71
N VAL A 276 -15.87 3.17 -3.72
CA VAL A 276 -17.28 2.88 -3.45
C VAL A 276 -17.38 2.21 -2.08
N GLY A 277 -18.18 2.79 -1.19
CA GLY A 277 -18.56 2.16 0.06
C GLY A 277 -19.81 1.31 -0.15
N VAL A 278 -19.82 0.09 0.38
CA VAL A 278 -20.98 -0.79 0.38
C VAL A 278 -21.25 -1.28 1.80
N CYS A 279 -22.50 -1.13 2.25
CA CYS A 279 -23.00 -1.65 3.51
C CYS A 279 -24.00 -2.78 3.25
N ALA A 280 -23.86 -3.90 3.96
CA ALA A 280 -24.80 -5.01 3.96
C ALA A 280 -25.51 -5.10 5.31
N GLU A 281 -26.84 -5.01 5.30
CA GLU A 281 -27.70 -5.12 6.47
C GLU A 281 -28.67 -6.29 6.27
N ALA A 282 -28.80 -7.17 7.25
CA ALA A 282 -29.75 -8.28 7.23
C ALA A 282 -30.96 -7.96 8.09
N TYR A 283 -32.15 -8.36 7.65
CA TYR A 283 -33.34 -8.38 8.49
C TYR A 283 -34.21 -9.61 8.17
N GLN A 284 -34.95 -10.05 9.17
CA GLN A 284 -35.92 -11.13 9.03
C GLN A 284 -37.27 -10.65 9.58
N GLY A 285 -38.29 -10.56 8.72
CA GLY A 285 -39.60 -10.05 9.12
C GLY A 285 -39.55 -8.59 9.60
N GLY A 286 -40.11 -8.30 10.78
CA GLY A 286 -40.16 -6.97 11.39
C GLY A 286 -39.00 -6.66 12.36
N GLU A 287 -37.96 -7.50 12.41
CA GLU A 287 -36.79 -7.28 13.25
C GLU A 287 -35.97 -6.05 12.80
N PRO A 288 -35.23 -5.41 13.74
CA PRO A 288 -34.32 -4.32 13.38
C PRO A 288 -33.20 -4.80 12.45
N LEU A 289 -32.75 -3.90 11.58
CA LEU A 289 -31.64 -4.15 10.64
C LEU A 289 -30.35 -4.50 11.40
N ARG A 290 -29.79 -5.67 11.11
CA ARG A 290 -28.51 -6.15 11.64
C ARG A 290 -27.40 -5.83 10.64
N HIS A 291 -26.46 -4.96 11.01
CA HIS A 291 -25.31 -4.65 10.16
C HIS A 291 -24.36 -5.86 10.08
N ILE A 292 -24.28 -6.47 8.90
CA ILE A 292 -23.46 -7.67 8.64
C ILE A 292 -22.03 -7.27 8.34
N ASN A 293 -21.81 -6.42 7.35
CA ASN A 293 -20.49 -5.90 7.05
C ASN A 293 -20.56 -4.61 6.22
N SER A 294 -19.47 -3.85 6.27
CA SER A 294 -19.20 -2.73 5.37
C SER A 294 -17.86 -2.98 4.68
N ALA A 295 -17.80 -2.78 3.37
CA ALA A 295 -16.58 -2.92 2.58
C ALA A 295 -16.36 -1.67 1.72
N PHE A 296 -15.10 -1.43 1.37
CA PHE A 296 -14.69 -0.33 0.52
C PHE A 296 -13.95 -0.89 -0.69
N MET A 297 -14.42 -0.54 -1.87
CA MET A 297 -13.96 -1.10 -3.14
C MET A 297 -13.42 0.02 -4.02
N THR A 298 -12.21 -0.15 -4.54
CA THR A 298 -11.57 0.82 -5.43
C THR A 298 -11.70 0.37 -6.87
N PHE A 299 -12.35 1.21 -7.68
CA PHE A 299 -12.57 0.98 -9.10
C PHE A 299 -11.71 1.92 -9.96
N GLU A 300 -11.31 1.44 -11.12
CA GLU A 300 -10.68 2.23 -12.19
C GLU A 300 -11.48 2.07 -13.48
N VAL A 301 -11.45 3.08 -14.34
CA VAL A 301 -12.06 3.00 -15.67
C VAL A 301 -10.95 2.98 -16.69
N LEU A 302 -10.86 1.88 -17.44
CA LEU A 302 -9.87 1.72 -18.49
C LEU A 302 -10.40 2.31 -19.81
N GLY A 303 -9.56 3.09 -20.49
CA GLY A 303 -9.81 3.54 -21.85
C GLY A 303 -9.63 2.42 -22.89
N SER A 304 -9.89 2.73 -24.15
CA SER A 304 -9.68 1.80 -25.28
C SER A 304 -8.22 1.34 -25.43
N ASP A 305 -7.27 2.11 -24.89
CA ASP A 305 -5.83 1.83 -24.85
C ASP A 305 -5.40 1.06 -23.57
N LYS A 306 -6.36 0.58 -22.77
CA LYS A 306 -6.16 -0.02 -21.44
C LYS A 306 -5.48 0.91 -20.42
N LYS A 307 -5.44 2.23 -20.65
CA LYS A 307 -4.94 3.18 -19.65
C LYS A 307 -6.07 3.74 -18.77
N PRO A 308 -5.82 4.02 -17.48
CA PRO A 308 -6.84 4.61 -16.62
C PRO A 308 -7.26 6.00 -17.10
N ARG A 309 -8.56 6.19 -17.26
CA ARG A 309 -9.19 7.45 -17.64
C ARG A 309 -9.36 8.36 -16.43
N THR A 310 -9.29 9.67 -16.66
CA THR A 310 -9.61 10.67 -15.62
C THR A 310 -11.10 10.63 -15.28
N LEU A 311 -11.42 10.57 -13.99
CA LEU A 311 -12.79 10.49 -13.49
C LEU A 311 -13.34 11.88 -13.10
N PRO A 312 -14.67 12.08 -13.18
CA PRO A 312 -15.30 13.29 -12.67
C PRO A 312 -15.14 13.39 -11.15
N ARG A 313 -14.99 14.61 -10.63
CA ARG A 313 -14.94 14.85 -9.18
C ARG A 313 -16.32 14.66 -8.57
N ILE A 314 -16.34 14.19 -7.32
CA ILE A 314 -17.59 13.98 -6.57
C ILE A 314 -17.82 15.09 -5.56
N ARG A 315 -19.06 15.58 -5.49
CA ARG A 315 -19.50 16.52 -4.45
C ARG A 315 -20.15 15.70 -3.32
N PRO A 316 -19.55 15.66 -2.11
CA PRO A 316 -20.07 14.86 -1.01
C PRO A 316 -21.40 15.44 -0.47
N GLU A 317 -22.28 14.55 0.00
CA GLU A 317 -23.48 14.90 0.75
C GLU A 317 -23.13 15.69 2.03
N PRO A 318 -24.01 16.59 2.51
CA PRO A 318 -23.83 17.26 3.79
C PRO A 318 -23.67 16.25 4.94
N VAL A 319 -22.85 16.59 5.94
CA VAL A 319 -22.60 15.79 7.16
C VAL A 319 -21.99 14.40 6.85
N ASP A 320 -22.82 13.41 6.54
CA ASP A 320 -22.41 12.01 6.34
C ASP A 320 -21.58 11.80 5.07
N GLY A 321 -21.85 12.56 4.01
CA GLY A 321 -21.04 12.52 2.79
C GLY A 321 -19.64 13.09 3.02
N LYS A 322 -19.53 14.21 3.73
CA LYS A 322 -18.22 14.81 4.06
C LYS A 322 -17.36 13.86 4.92
N ARG A 323 -17.98 13.19 5.90
CA ARG A 323 -17.31 12.14 6.68
C ARG A 323 -16.78 11.02 5.78
N ARG A 324 -17.64 10.42 4.94
CA ARG A 324 -17.25 9.34 4.02
C ARG A 324 -16.15 9.75 3.05
N TYR A 325 -16.21 10.99 2.55
CA TYR A 325 -15.20 11.56 1.67
C TYR A 325 -13.82 11.64 2.36
N GLN A 326 -13.77 12.13 3.60
CA GLN A 326 -12.53 12.18 4.39
C GLN A 326 -12.00 10.79 4.75
N GLU A 327 -12.89 9.89 5.15
CA GLU A 327 -12.52 8.50 5.44
C GLU A 327 -11.94 7.78 4.22
N ALA A 328 -12.45 8.05 3.00
CA ALA A 328 -11.91 7.49 1.78
C ALA A 328 -10.46 7.93 1.52
N ILE A 329 -10.15 9.17 1.88
CA ILE A 329 -8.78 9.68 1.80
C ILE A 329 -7.89 8.96 2.83
N ALA A 330 -8.37 8.80 4.08
CA ALA A 330 -7.66 8.05 5.11
C ALA A 330 -7.41 6.58 4.70
N ARG A 331 -8.40 5.90 4.12
CA ARG A 331 -8.25 4.54 3.59
C ARG A 331 -7.23 4.46 2.46
N LYS A 332 -7.24 5.44 1.54
CA LYS A 332 -6.22 5.52 0.49
C LYS A 332 -4.81 5.64 1.08
N LYS A 333 -4.63 6.43 2.15
CA LYS A 333 -3.36 6.51 2.87
C LYS A 333 -2.95 5.14 3.43
N ILE A 334 -3.83 4.48 4.18
CA ILE A 334 -3.57 3.17 4.79
C ILE A 334 -3.14 2.15 3.73
N ARG A 335 -3.80 2.16 2.56
CA ARG A 335 -3.46 1.25 1.46
C ARG A 335 -2.05 1.49 0.91
N LEU A 336 -1.67 2.76 0.73
CA LEU A 336 -0.30 3.11 0.34
C LEU A 336 0.69 2.67 1.41
N ASP A 337 0.42 2.98 2.68
CA ASP A 337 1.29 2.60 3.81
C ASP A 337 1.53 1.08 3.84
N ARG A 338 0.45 0.28 3.76
CA ARG A 338 0.53 -1.18 3.77
C ARG A 338 1.28 -1.75 2.57
N LYS A 339 0.98 -1.24 1.37
CA LYS A 339 1.60 -1.70 0.12
C LYS A 339 3.12 -1.61 0.20
N TYR A 340 3.66 -0.49 0.70
CA TYR A 340 5.11 -0.26 0.73
C TYR A 340 5.80 -0.74 2.02
N ILE A 341 5.11 -0.80 3.16
CA ILE A 341 5.68 -1.42 4.38
C ILE A 341 5.95 -2.91 4.16
N ILE A 342 5.05 -3.62 3.47
CA ILE A 342 5.18 -5.06 3.23
C ILE A 342 6.26 -5.33 2.17
N SER A 343 6.34 -4.52 1.11
CA SER A 343 7.36 -4.70 0.05
C SER A 343 8.79 -4.42 0.53
N CYS A 344 9.01 -3.38 1.33
CA CYS A 344 10.34 -3.07 1.89
C CYS A 344 10.87 -4.20 2.78
N LYS A 345 9.99 -4.97 3.44
CA LYS A 345 10.38 -6.14 4.24
C LYS A 345 10.62 -7.40 3.41
N HIS A 346 10.13 -7.44 2.16
CA HIS A 346 10.37 -8.54 1.23
C HIS A 346 11.62 -8.32 0.37
N THR A 347 12.05 -7.08 0.18
CA THR A 347 13.34 -6.79 -0.47
C THR A 347 14.48 -7.12 0.48
N GLU A 348 15.31 -8.11 0.13
CA GLU A 348 16.55 -8.51 0.82
C GLU A 348 17.66 -7.41 0.80
N VAL A 349 17.35 -6.19 0.36
CA VAL A 349 18.30 -5.10 0.23
C VAL A 349 18.46 -4.43 1.59
N PRO A 350 19.68 -4.37 2.16
CA PRO A 350 19.93 -3.64 3.39
C PRO A 350 19.63 -2.16 3.18
N LEU A 351 18.67 -1.62 3.96
CA LEU A 351 18.24 -0.22 3.88
C LEU A 351 19.32 0.76 4.36
N SER A 352 20.21 0.29 5.25
CA SER A 352 21.39 1.02 5.71
C SER A 352 22.66 0.22 5.43
N VAL A 353 23.77 0.93 5.21
CA VAL A 353 25.09 0.32 4.97
C VAL A 353 26.02 0.60 6.14
N PRO A 354 26.84 -0.37 6.59
CA PRO A 354 27.83 -0.11 7.63
C PRO A 354 28.82 0.94 7.15
N TRP A 355 29.05 1.95 7.98
CA TRP A 355 30.08 2.94 7.73
C TRP A 355 31.44 2.32 7.99
N ASP A 356 32.26 2.29 6.94
CA ASP A 356 33.62 1.82 6.98
C ASP A 356 34.53 2.91 6.38
N PRO A 357 35.41 3.53 7.18
CA PRO A 357 36.33 4.56 6.70
C PRO A 357 37.20 4.10 5.53
N SER A 358 37.53 2.79 5.44
CA SER A 358 38.34 2.26 4.33
C SER A 358 37.60 2.28 2.99
N ASN A 359 36.26 2.26 3.02
CA ASN A 359 35.37 2.25 1.86
C ASN A 359 34.63 3.59 1.66
N GLN A 360 35.03 4.65 2.36
CA GLN A 360 34.39 5.97 2.32
C GLN A 360 34.15 6.47 0.88
N MET A 361 35.20 6.48 0.05
CA MET A 361 35.10 6.96 -1.34
C MET A 361 34.03 6.21 -2.14
N TYR A 362 33.95 4.90 -1.96
CA TYR A 362 32.96 4.05 -2.65
C TYR A 362 31.54 4.31 -2.11
N LEU A 363 31.38 4.46 -0.79
CA LEU A 363 30.10 4.79 -0.16
C LEU A 363 29.56 6.14 -0.65
N SER A 364 30.41 7.17 -0.69
CA SER A 364 30.05 8.50 -1.19
C SER A 364 29.73 8.51 -2.68
N TYR A 365 30.55 7.82 -3.50
CA TYR A 365 30.29 7.69 -4.93
C TYR A 365 28.97 6.98 -5.20
N ASN A 366 28.68 5.88 -4.51
CA ASN A 366 27.43 5.16 -4.65
C ASN A 366 26.23 5.97 -4.18
N ASN A 367 26.40 6.78 -3.13
CA ASN A 367 25.34 7.67 -2.64
C ASN A 367 24.97 8.70 -3.72
N ALA A 368 25.96 9.40 -4.29
CA ALA A 368 25.74 10.36 -5.37
C ALA A 368 25.21 9.70 -6.65
N SER A 369 25.75 8.54 -7.03
CA SER A 369 25.31 7.76 -8.20
C SER A 369 23.86 7.29 -8.05
N ALA A 370 23.46 6.82 -6.86
CA ALA A 370 22.09 6.39 -6.60
C ALA A 370 21.09 7.54 -6.79
N LEU A 371 21.44 8.75 -6.34
CA LEU A 371 20.62 9.94 -6.56
C LEU A 371 20.54 10.32 -8.05
N LYS A 372 21.68 10.33 -8.77
CA LYS A 372 21.73 10.57 -10.22
C LYS A 372 20.84 9.57 -10.99
N MET A 373 20.96 8.28 -10.66
CA MET A 373 20.17 7.21 -11.27
C MET A 373 18.67 7.34 -10.96
N MET A 374 18.29 7.87 -9.80
CA MET A 374 16.88 8.14 -9.46
C MET A 374 16.34 9.34 -10.25
N ALA A 375 17.13 10.41 -10.37
CA ALA A 375 16.76 11.60 -11.12
C ALA A 375 16.59 11.31 -12.62
N ALA A 376 17.41 10.42 -13.20
CA ALA A 376 17.37 10.04 -14.61
C ALA A 376 16.20 9.11 -15.00
N ARG A 377 15.31 8.74 -14.08
CA ARG A 377 14.16 7.88 -14.39
C ARG A 377 13.07 8.66 -15.13
N ASN A 378 12.39 8.02 -16.07
CA ASN A 378 11.45 8.70 -16.99
C ASN A 378 9.96 8.55 -16.60
N ASN A 379 9.63 7.65 -15.69
CA ASN A 379 8.24 7.24 -15.40
C ASN A 379 7.55 8.07 -14.29
N TRP A 380 8.02 9.29 -14.01
CA TRP A 380 7.47 10.13 -12.96
C TRP A 380 6.04 10.60 -13.29
N VAL A 381 5.12 10.42 -12.34
CA VAL A 381 3.72 10.84 -12.47
C VAL A 381 3.47 12.05 -11.58
N LEU A 382 3.00 13.16 -12.17
CA LEU A 382 2.57 14.34 -11.41
C LEU A 382 1.33 13.98 -10.57
N SER A 383 1.54 13.92 -9.25
CA SER A 383 0.49 13.60 -8.28
C SER A 383 -0.33 14.82 -7.90
N SER A 384 0.35 15.96 -7.68
CA SER A 384 -0.31 17.19 -7.25
C SER A 384 0.59 18.41 -7.43
N GLU A 385 -0.01 19.57 -7.70
CA GLU A 385 0.69 20.84 -7.90
C GLU A 385 -0.07 21.94 -7.15
N LYS A 386 0.63 22.71 -6.31
CA LYS A 386 0.08 23.85 -5.57
C LYS A 386 1.12 24.97 -5.49
N LYS A 387 0.72 26.20 -5.85
CA LYS A 387 1.52 27.44 -5.65
C LYS A 387 3.00 27.30 -6.09
N LYS A 388 3.24 26.80 -7.32
CA LYS A 388 4.59 26.56 -7.91
C LYS A 388 5.43 25.43 -7.28
N VAL A 389 4.83 24.61 -6.41
CA VAL A 389 5.45 23.37 -5.92
C VAL A 389 4.75 22.18 -6.55
N SER A 390 5.53 21.30 -7.19
CA SER A 390 5.03 20.13 -7.92
C SER A 390 5.51 18.84 -7.26
N LEU A 391 4.58 18.01 -6.80
CA LEU A 391 4.84 16.69 -6.23
C LEU A 391 4.61 15.61 -7.29
N PHE A 392 5.67 14.85 -7.57
CA PHE A 392 5.64 13.69 -8.44
C PHE A 392 5.88 12.42 -7.63
N THR A 393 5.30 11.32 -8.11
CA THR A 393 5.46 9.99 -7.53
C THR A 393 5.86 9.02 -8.63
N LEU A 394 6.72 8.08 -8.28
CA LEU A 394 7.16 6.99 -9.14
C LEU A 394 6.99 5.70 -8.36
N GLU A 395 6.32 4.72 -8.96
CA GLU A 395 6.17 3.39 -8.39
C GLU A 395 6.91 2.38 -9.26
N GLU A 396 7.98 1.79 -8.74
CA GLU A 396 8.80 0.79 -9.45
C GLU A 396 9.25 -0.30 -8.49
N ASN A 397 9.18 -1.57 -8.92
CA ASN A 397 9.60 -2.74 -8.14
C ASN A 397 9.02 -2.78 -6.71
N GLN A 398 7.74 -2.43 -6.56
CA GLN A 398 7.05 -2.32 -5.27
C GLN A 398 7.67 -1.28 -4.30
N MET A 399 8.49 -0.35 -4.78
CA MET A 399 9.00 0.79 -4.02
C MET A 399 8.36 2.08 -4.50
N LEU A 400 7.97 2.94 -3.55
CA LEU A 400 7.50 4.28 -3.84
C LEU A 400 8.67 5.25 -3.79
N CYS A 401 8.90 5.97 -4.87
CA CYS A 401 9.77 7.14 -4.88
C CYS A 401 8.90 8.39 -5.09
N PHE A 402 9.31 9.52 -4.54
CA PHE A 402 8.68 10.80 -4.81
C PHE A 402 9.74 11.86 -5.05
N LYS A 403 9.35 12.88 -5.82
CA LYS A 403 10.14 14.10 -5.97
C LYS A 403 9.26 15.32 -5.80
N VAL A 404 9.84 16.36 -5.22
CA VAL A 404 9.20 17.67 -5.07
C VAL A 404 10.04 18.69 -5.81
N GLU A 405 9.42 19.40 -6.74
CA GLU A 405 10.05 20.40 -7.60
C GLU A 405 9.55 21.80 -7.23
N THR A 406 10.47 22.76 -7.16
CA THR A 406 10.19 24.19 -6.98
C THR A 406 11.25 25.04 -7.68
N HIS A 407 10.92 26.28 -8.02
CA HIS A 407 11.82 27.25 -8.62
C HIS A 407 12.04 28.42 -7.66
N VAL A 408 13.29 28.85 -7.49
CA VAL A 408 13.65 29.95 -6.60
C VAL A 408 14.51 30.98 -7.33
N ASP A 409 14.33 32.25 -7.01
CA ASP A 409 15.15 33.36 -7.54
C ASP A 409 16.43 33.52 -6.68
N VAL A 410 17.28 32.49 -6.69
CA VAL A 410 18.60 32.44 -6.03
C VAL A 410 19.57 31.68 -6.95
N PRO A 411 20.84 32.13 -7.12
CA PRO A 411 21.83 31.40 -7.91
C PRO A 411 22.06 29.97 -7.42
N ALA A 412 22.27 29.02 -8.34
CA ALA A 412 22.38 27.60 -8.04
C ALA A 412 23.52 27.26 -7.05
N GLU A 413 24.68 27.92 -7.17
CA GLU A 413 25.80 27.75 -6.24
C GLU A 413 25.43 28.16 -4.81
N GLN A 414 24.72 29.28 -4.65
CA GLN A 414 24.27 29.76 -3.34
C GLN A 414 23.25 28.81 -2.71
N VAL A 415 22.32 28.29 -3.52
CA VAL A 415 21.37 27.25 -3.08
C VAL A 415 22.11 25.99 -2.63
N PHE A 416 23.12 25.55 -3.38
CA PHE A 416 23.93 24.38 -3.04
C PHE A 416 24.62 24.53 -1.69
N LEU A 417 25.26 25.68 -1.44
CA LEU A 417 25.92 25.95 -0.16
C LEU A 417 24.91 25.92 1.00
N LEU A 418 23.78 26.62 0.87
CA LEU A 418 22.76 26.72 1.91
C LEU A 418 22.08 25.38 2.22
N LEU A 419 21.78 24.56 1.20
CA LEU A 419 21.15 23.25 1.39
C LEU A 419 22.14 22.16 1.80
N SER A 420 23.44 22.33 1.54
CA SER A 420 24.46 21.38 1.95
C SER A 420 24.72 21.38 3.47
N ASP A 421 24.46 22.51 4.15
CA ASP A 421 24.54 22.56 5.62
C ASP A 421 23.23 22.05 6.25
N LEU A 422 23.18 20.74 6.51
CA LEU A 422 22.02 20.10 7.13
C LEU A 422 21.72 20.62 8.54
N ARG A 423 22.65 21.27 9.24
CA ARG A 423 22.37 21.84 10.58
C ARG A 423 21.39 23.00 10.49
N ARG A 424 21.42 23.75 9.38
CA ARG A 424 20.50 24.86 9.12
C ARG A 424 19.15 24.39 8.62
N ARG A 425 19.01 23.10 8.27
CA ARG A 425 17.75 22.53 7.81
C ARG A 425 16.63 22.63 8.85
N GLN A 426 16.96 22.57 10.14
CA GLN A 426 16.00 22.77 11.23
C GLN A 426 15.35 24.17 11.25
N GLU A 427 15.95 25.17 10.60
CA GLU A 427 15.41 26.54 10.52
C GLU A 427 14.14 26.61 9.65
N TRP A 428 13.99 25.69 8.68
CA TRP A 428 12.90 25.72 7.70
C TRP A 428 12.15 24.38 7.54
N ASP A 429 12.76 23.25 7.87
CA ASP A 429 12.16 21.92 7.76
C ASP A 429 11.65 21.43 9.12
N ARG A 430 10.32 21.50 9.32
CA ARG A 430 9.67 21.07 10.58
C ARG A 430 9.86 19.58 10.91
N HIS A 431 10.28 18.77 9.93
CA HIS A 431 10.60 17.36 10.16
C HIS A 431 11.96 17.18 10.84
N TYR A 432 12.85 18.18 10.77
CA TYR A 432 14.16 18.16 11.41
C TYR A 432 14.05 18.86 12.76
N LYS A 433 13.89 18.09 13.83
CA LYS A 433 13.81 18.64 15.19
C LYS A 433 15.19 19.02 15.71
N GLU A 434 16.16 18.12 15.54
CA GLU A 434 17.56 18.29 15.95
C GLU A 434 18.46 17.69 14.87
N CYS A 435 19.58 18.34 14.57
CA CYS A 435 20.59 17.84 13.63
C CYS A 435 21.99 18.02 14.22
N GLU A 436 22.63 16.92 14.60
CA GLU A 436 23.96 16.89 15.21
C GLU A 436 24.98 16.40 14.18
N LEU A 437 26.13 17.07 14.10
CA LEU A 437 27.27 16.63 13.30
C LEU A 437 28.00 15.51 14.06
N ILE A 438 28.07 14.31 13.50
CA ILE A 438 28.82 13.20 14.10
C ILE A 438 30.29 13.26 13.67
N SER A 439 30.52 13.29 12.36
CA SER A 439 31.86 13.22 11.78
C SER A 439 31.86 13.87 10.41
N GLN A 440 32.89 14.65 10.13
CA GLN A 440 33.19 15.13 8.79
C GLN A 440 34.22 14.18 8.19
N ALA A 441 33.80 13.41 7.19
CA ALA A 441 34.62 12.36 6.59
C ALA A 441 35.63 12.97 5.60
N ASP A 442 35.20 13.97 4.84
CA ASP A 442 36.05 14.85 4.01
C ASP A 442 35.35 16.22 3.80
N GLU A 443 35.86 17.04 2.87
CA GLU A 443 35.26 18.35 2.55
C GLU A 443 33.87 18.25 1.91
N GLU A 444 33.52 17.11 1.33
CA GLU A 444 32.30 16.88 0.57
C GLU A 444 31.34 15.86 1.21
N ASP A 445 31.80 15.11 2.19
CA ASP A 445 31.10 13.99 2.81
C ASP A 445 31.05 14.15 4.32
N THR A 446 29.83 14.20 4.85
CA THR A 446 29.59 14.48 6.27
C THR A 446 28.50 13.58 6.83
N ILE A 447 28.69 13.09 8.05
CA ILE A 447 27.73 12.22 8.73
C ILE A 447 27.01 13.01 9.82
N TYR A 448 25.69 12.96 9.77
CA TYR A 448 24.80 13.63 10.71
C TYR A 448 23.91 12.65 11.46
N ARG A 449 23.57 12.98 12.69
CA ARG A 449 22.44 12.43 13.42
C ARG A 449 21.27 13.38 13.30
N VAL A 450 20.16 12.91 12.75
CA VAL A 450 18.94 13.70 12.58
C VAL A 450 17.84 13.10 13.44
N VAL A 451 17.24 13.93 14.28
CA VAL A 451 16.08 13.56 15.08
C VAL A 451 14.84 14.17 14.45
N THR A 452 13.84 13.33 14.22
CA THR A 452 12.56 13.72 13.60
C THR A 452 11.42 13.39 14.56
N PRO A 453 10.32 14.18 14.57
CA PRO A 453 9.16 13.87 15.40
C PRO A 453 8.55 12.51 15.04
N SER A 454 7.59 12.02 15.82
CA SER A 454 6.80 10.86 15.40
C SER A 454 5.53 11.31 14.67
N VAL A 455 5.18 10.65 13.56
CA VAL A 455 3.90 10.88 12.84
C VAL A 455 2.71 10.30 13.61
N THR A 456 2.93 9.19 14.31
CA THR A 456 1.90 8.48 15.07
C THR A 456 1.81 9.01 16.50
N ARG A 457 0.60 9.35 16.95
CA ARG A 457 0.32 9.76 18.32
C ARG A 457 0.78 8.67 19.29
N GLY A 458 1.66 9.03 20.23
CA GLY A 458 2.19 8.10 21.24
C GLY A 458 3.36 7.23 20.79
N ALA A 459 3.84 7.35 19.55
CA ALA A 459 5.06 6.67 19.11
C ALA A 459 6.34 7.48 19.45
N ARG A 460 7.44 6.76 19.65
CA ARG A 460 8.75 7.31 20.03
C ARG A 460 9.32 8.18 18.92
N VAL A 461 10.14 9.15 19.32
CA VAL A 461 10.86 10.04 18.39
C VAL A 461 11.77 9.18 17.48
N GLN A 462 11.88 9.53 16.20
CA GLN A 462 12.72 8.77 15.26
C GLN A 462 14.09 9.43 15.13
N ASP A 463 15.15 8.62 15.12
CA ASP A 463 16.49 9.07 14.80
C ASP A 463 17.00 8.44 13.51
N PHE A 464 17.82 9.18 12.77
CA PHE A 464 18.47 8.75 11.54
C PHE A 464 19.95 9.09 11.61
N ILE A 465 20.79 8.18 11.11
CA ILE A 465 22.21 8.45 10.88
C ILE A 465 22.39 8.56 9.37
N LEU A 466 22.73 9.75 8.87
CA LEU A 466 22.76 10.06 7.45
C LEU A 466 24.16 10.44 7.00
N LEU A 467 24.67 9.77 5.97
CA LEU A 467 25.78 10.23 5.15
C LEU A 467 25.25 11.22 4.12
N ALA A 468 25.75 12.46 4.18
CA ALA A 468 25.48 13.53 3.24
C ALA A 468 26.69 13.72 2.33
N SER A 469 26.50 13.46 1.04
CA SER A 469 27.52 13.56 -0.01
C SER A 469 27.17 14.69 -0.96
N ARG A 470 27.94 15.78 -0.95
CA ARG A 470 27.73 16.93 -1.82
C ARG A 470 28.68 16.89 -3.02
N ARG A 471 28.19 17.14 -4.23
CA ARG A 471 29.00 17.17 -5.45
C ARG A 471 28.65 18.40 -6.29
N ARG A 472 29.69 19.11 -6.73
CA ARG A 472 29.60 20.18 -7.72
C ARG A 472 29.43 19.59 -9.14
N PRO A 473 28.86 20.32 -10.08
CA PRO A 473 28.73 19.88 -11.47
C PRO A 473 30.10 19.69 -12.12
N CYS A 474 30.25 18.63 -12.92
CA CYS A 474 31.48 18.38 -13.67
C CYS A 474 31.51 19.21 -14.97
N ASP A 475 30.35 19.34 -15.61
CA ASP A 475 30.12 20.13 -16.83
C ASP A 475 29.00 21.16 -16.62
N ALA A 476 28.91 22.18 -17.47
CA ALA A 476 27.88 23.23 -17.36
C ALA A 476 26.43 22.73 -17.49
N SER A 477 26.23 21.51 -18.00
CA SER A 477 24.93 20.85 -18.08
C SER A 477 24.60 19.97 -16.87
N ASP A 478 25.57 19.70 -15.99
CA ASP A 478 25.37 18.85 -14.84
C ASP A 478 24.71 19.63 -13.69
N PRO A 479 23.87 18.98 -12.88
CA PRO A 479 23.30 19.59 -11.69
C PRO A 479 24.26 19.51 -10.49
N TYR A 480 24.07 20.40 -9.53
CA TYR A 480 24.63 20.22 -8.19
C TYR A 480 23.84 19.14 -7.44
N LEU A 481 24.54 18.32 -6.66
CA LEU A 481 23.95 17.18 -5.98
C LEU A 481 24.24 17.19 -4.48
N ILE A 482 23.22 16.89 -3.69
CA ILE A 482 23.35 16.65 -2.26
C ILE A 482 22.63 15.33 -1.98
N ALA A 483 23.39 14.23 -1.93
CA ALA A 483 22.85 12.88 -1.73
C ALA A 483 22.87 12.49 -0.25
N LEU A 484 21.78 11.87 0.21
CA LEU A 484 21.55 11.46 1.59
C LEU A 484 21.23 9.96 1.62
N ARG A 485 21.94 9.24 2.49
CA ARG A 485 21.76 7.80 2.71
C ARG A 485 21.96 7.44 4.17
N SER A 486 21.23 6.46 4.66
CA SER A 486 21.45 5.92 6.01
C SER A 486 22.68 5.02 6.09
N VAL A 487 23.49 5.26 7.13
CA VAL A 487 24.66 4.45 7.46
C VAL A 487 24.58 3.95 8.91
N THR A 488 25.17 2.79 9.22
CA THR A 488 25.27 2.29 10.59
C THR A 488 26.66 2.54 11.16
N LEU A 489 26.70 3.04 12.39
CA LEU A 489 27.92 3.33 13.13
C LEU A 489 27.92 2.55 14.44
N PRO A 490 29.02 1.85 14.80
CA PRO A 490 29.13 1.18 16.10
C PRO A 490 29.03 2.15 17.29
N THR A 491 29.39 3.42 17.09
CA THR A 491 29.34 4.46 18.12
C THR A 491 27.93 4.97 18.41
N HIS A 492 26.98 4.75 17.49
CA HIS A 492 25.61 5.25 17.60
C HIS A 492 24.59 4.11 17.35
N PRO A 493 24.59 3.06 18.18
CA PRO A 493 23.64 1.97 18.05
C PRO A 493 22.20 2.46 18.32
N PRO A 494 21.17 1.71 17.88
CA PRO A 494 19.78 2.00 18.24
C PRO A 494 19.62 2.00 19.77
N THR A 495 19.05 3.07 20.32
CA THR A 495 18.77 3.20 21.75
C THR A 495 17.28 3.00 22.03
N GLU A 496 16.89 2.69 23.27
CA GLU A 496 15.48 2.48 23.59
C GLU A 496 14.64 3.76 23.45
N ASP A 497 15.23 4.94 23.61
CA ASP A 497 14.51 6.22 23.56
C ASP A 497 14.05 6.59 22.14
N PHE A 498 14.73 6.07 21.11
CA PHE A 498 14.50 6.42 19.72
C PHE A 498 14.15 5.19 18.87
N THR A 499 13.29 5.38 17.87
CA THR A 499 13.09 4.37 16.83
C THR A 499 14.00 4.69 15.65
N ARG A 500 15.01 3.86 15.39
CA ARG A 500 15.94 4.05 14.27
C ARG A 500 15.20 3.95 12.94
N GLY A 501 15.16 5.07 12.23
CA GLY A 501 14.71 5.14 10.85
C GLY A 501 15.87 4.94 9.87
N GLU A 502 15.54 4.52 8.65
CA GLU A 502 16.51 4.30 7.58
C GLU A 502 16.02 4.98 6.30
N VAL A 503 16.94 5.52 5.51
CA VAL A 503 16.70 6.16 4.21
C VAL A 503 17.66 5.56 3.20
N LEU A 504 17.11 4.89 2.18
CA LEU A 504 17.92 4.18 1.19
C LEU A 504 18.61 5.17 0.21
N CYS A 505 17.86 6.16 -0.25
CA CYS A 505 18.34 7.24 -1.10
C CYS A 505 17.38 8.42 -1.01
N ALA A 506 17.92 9.59 -0.67
CA ALA A 506 17.23 10.86 -0.74
C ALA A 506 18.23 11.96 -1.11
N GLY A 507 17.77 13.17 -1.41
CA GLY A 507 18.68 14.26 -1.69
C GLY A 507 18.11 15.38 -2.54
N PHE A 508 18.92 16.40 -2.77
CA PHE A 508 18.61 17.52 -3.64
C PHE A 508 19.41 17.44 -4.93
N VAL A 509 18.72 17.74 -6.03
CA VAL A 509 19.30 18.02 -7.34
C VAL A 509 18.96 19.47 -7.65
N ILE A 510 19.98 20.28 -7.92
CA ILE A 510 19.83 21.72 -8.18
C ILE A 510 20.33 21.98 -9.59
N GLU A 511 19.44 22.47 -10.44
CA GLU A 511 19.69 22.80 -11.84
C GLU A 511 19.71 24.32 -12.00
N GLU A 512 20.69 24.85 -12.74
CA GLU A 512 20.74 26.27 -13.09
C GLU A 512 19.87 26.52 -14.34
N GLU A 513 18.78 27.28 -14.19
CA GLU A 513 17.93 27.67 -15.33
C GLU A 513 18.36 29.03 -15.91
N SER A 514 18.83 29.93 -15.04
CA SER A 514 19.43 31.21 -15.41
C SER A 514 20.34 31.71 -14.27
N ASN A 515 21.15 32.74 -14.52
CA ASN A 515 22.10 33.31 -13.54
C ASN A 515 21.46 33.70 -12.18
N HIS A 516 20.14 33.84 -12.12
CA HIS A 516 19.42 34.22 -10.91
C HIS A 516 18.33 33.22 -10.50
N VAL A 517 18.03 32.20 -11.32
CA VAL A 517 16.96 31.24 -11.05
C VAL A 517 17.51 29.82 -11.03
N ALA A 518 17.30 29.14 -9.91
CA ALA A 518 17.63 27.75 -9.73
C ALA A 518 16.36 26.91 -9.57
N LYS A 519 16.35 25.76 -10.24
CA LYS A 519 15.33 24.73 -10.05
C LYS A 519 15.83 23.74 -9.01
N ILE A 520 15.03 23.55 -7.97
CA ILE A 520 15.34 22.66 -6.85
C ILE A 520 14.42 21.46 -6.93
N THR A 521 15.01 20.28 -7.00
CA THR A 521 14.29 19.02 -6.93
C THR A 521 14.78 18.19 -5.76
N TYR A 522 13.90 17.90 -4.81
CA TYR A 522 14.18 16.93 -3.76
C TYR A 522 13.65 15.56 -4.15
N TYR A 523 14.50 14.55 -4.09
CA TYR A 523 14.15 13.17 -4.33
C TYR A 523 14.21 12.39 -3.03
N ASN A 524 13.31 11.41 -2.88
CA ASN A 524 13.40 10.46 -1.78
C ASN A 524 12.70 9.14 -2.15
N GLN A 525 13.40 8.05 -1.88
CA GLN A 525 12.86 6.71 -1.94
C GLN A 525 12.20 6.39 -0.60
N ALA A 526 10.87 6.22 -0.63
CA ALA A 526 10.08 6.02 0.57
C ALA A 526 10.50 4.73 1.27
N THR A 527 11.00 4.89 2.48
CA THR A 527 11.29 3.81 3.43
C THR A 527 10.21 3.76 4.51
N PRO A 528 10.07 2.66 5.28
CA PRO A 528 9.05 2.55 6.31
C PRO A 528 9.05 3.68 7.35
N GLY A 529 10.22 4.29 7.64
CA GLY A 529 10.33 5.42 8.55
C GLY A 529 9.75 6.73 7.98
N VAL A 530 9.89 6.96 6.68
CA VAL A 530 9.48 8.20 6.01
C VAL A 530 8.09 8.09 5.39
N LEU A 531 7.65 6.87 5.07
CA LEU A 531 6.37 6.59 4.40
C LEU A 531 5.14 7.26 5.05
N PRO A 532 4.96 7.28 6.40
CA PRO A 532 3.79 7.89 7.02
C PRO A 532 3.67 9.40 6.80
N TYR A 533 4.79 10.10 6.56
CA TYR A 533 4.81 11.52 6.21
C TYR A 533 4.34 11.73 4.77
N ILE A 534 4.79 10.89 3.85
CA ILE A 534 4.56 11.01 2.41
C ILE A 534 3.15 10.56 2.04
N SER A 535 2.69 9.46 2.62
CA SER A 535 1.36 8.92 2.31
C SER A 535 0.24 9.90 2.68
N ASN A 536 0.42 10.69 3.74
CA ASN A 536 -0.48 11.78 4.11
C ASN A 536 -0.63 12.81 2.98
N ASP A 537 0.51 13.31 2.47
CA ASP A 537 0.53 14.33 1.42
C ASP A 537 0.07 13.76 0.06
N ILE A 538 0.43 12.51 -0.28
CA ILE A 538 -0.04 11.82 -1.51
C ILE A 538 -1.55 11.54 -1.44
N ALA A 539 -2.06 11.16 -0.27
CA ALA A 539 -3.49 10.97 -0.08
C ALA A 539 -4.23 12.32 -0.15
N GLY A 540 -3.57 13.43 0.19
CA GLY A 540 -4.16 14.77 0.26
C GLY A 540 -4.77 15.08 1.63
N LEU A 541 -4.33 14.40 2.68
CA LEU A 541 -4.71 14.65 4.09
C LEU A 541 -3.87 15.75 4.74
N SER A 542 -2.67 15.98 4.19
CA SER A 542 -1.74 16.99 4.66
C SER A 542 -1.31 17.87 3.50
N SER A 543 -0.72 19.01 3.86
CA SER A 543 0.07 19.84 2.96
C SER A 543 1.45 20.12 3.56
N SER A 544 2.00 19.15 4.30
CA SER A 544 3.26 19.29 5.04
C SER A 544 4.41 19.57 4.08
N PHE A 545 4.60 18.75 3.05
CA PHE A 545 5.65 18.98 2.04
C PHE A 545 5.49 20.35 1.36
N TYR A 546 4.28 20.76 1.03
CA TYR A 546 4.04 22.08 0.45
C TYR A 546 4.48 23.21 1.39
N SER A 547 4.10 23.14 2.67
CA SER A 547 4.50 24.13 3.66
C SER A 547 6.02 24.16 3.87
N THR A 548 6.66 22.99 3.92
CA THR A 548 8.10 22.85 4.09
C THR A 548 8.88 23.41 2.90
N PHE A 549 8.45 23.13 1.66
CA PHE A 549 9.13 23.65 0.46
C PHE A 549 8.89 25.15 0.25
N LEU A 550 7.74 25.66 0.69
CA LEU A 550 7.51 27.10 0.74
C LEU A 550 8.44 27.76 1.76
N SER A 551 8.58 27.19 2.97
CA SER A 551 9.53 27.67 3.97
C SER A 551 10.99 27.56 3.51
N CYS A 552 11.34 26.51 2.76
CA CYS A 552 12.65 26.36 2.11
C CYS A 552 12.91 27.50 1.13
N SER A 553 11.94 27.80 0.26
CA SER A 553 12.05 28.88 -0.73
C SER A 553 12.25 30.24 -0.04
N GLN A 554 11.46 30.52 1.01
CA GLN A 554 11.61 31.73 1.83
C GLN A 554 12.96 31.82 2.55
N PHE A 555 13.46 30.69 3.06
CA PHE A 555 14.77 30.61 3.70
C PHE A 555 15.90 30.93 2.70
N LEU A 556 15.82 30.38 1.48
CA LEU A 556 16.82 30.62 0.43
C LEU A 556 16.80 32.09 -0.01
N GLU A 557 15.62 32.66 -0.26
CA GLU A 557 15.48 34.07 -0.64
C GLU A 557 16.00 35.01 0.46
N LYS A 558 15.72 34.72 1.73
CA LYS A 558 16.21 35.51 2.87
C LYS A 558 17.73 35.47 3.03
N ASN A 559 18.38 34.40 2.56
CA ASN A 559 19.82 34.19 2.69
C ASN A 559 20.59 34.36 1.36
N LYS A 560 19.96 34.98 0.34
CA LYS A 560 20.57 35.20 -0.98
C LYS A 560 21.88 36.00 -0.90
N ASP A 561 22.00 36.91 0.07
CA ASP A 561 23.13 37.85 0.19
C ASP A 561 24.14 37.48 1.31
N ASN A 562 23.86 36.46 2.13
CA ASN A 562 24.60 36.19 3.37
C ASN A 562 26.01 35.58 3.19
N LEU A 563 26.52 35.42 1.96
CA LEU A 563 27.85 34.86 1.68
C LEU A 563 28.82 35.84 1.01
N SER A 564 28.43 37.10 0.76
CA SER A 564 29.35 38.11 0.21
C SER A 564 30.30 38.73 1.25
N SER A 565 30.34 38.26 2.50
CA SER A 565 31.13 38.87 3.59
C SER A 565 32.32 38.06 4.11
N ASP A 566 32.51 36.80 3.71
CA ASP A 566 33.65 35.98 4.16
C ASP A 566 34.56 35.59 2.99
N SER A 567 35.23 36.59 2.41
CA SER A 567 36.51 36.36 1.73
C SER A 567 37.62 36.41 2.79
N PRO A 568 38.48 35.39 2.93
CA PRO A 568 39.60 35.46 3.86
C PRO A 568 40.56 36.55 3.38
N SER A 569 40.69 37.61 4.18
CA SER A 569 41.71 38.64 3.97
C SER A 569 43.08 37.99 4.02
N ALA A 570 43.73 37.91 2.87
CA ALA A 570 45.16 37.67 2.77
C ALA A 570 45.90 38.81 3.48
N LEU A 571 46.69 38.47 4.49
CA LEU A 571 47.95 39.11 4.88
C LEU A 571 48.76 38.15 5.76
#